data_AF-A0AA36BZ58-F1
#
_entry.id   AF-A0AA36BZ58-F1
#
_cell.length_a   1.000
_cell.length_b   1.000
_cell.length_c   1.000
_cell.angle_alpha   90.00
_cell.angle_beta   90.00
_cell.angle_gamma   90.00
#
_symmetry.space_group_name_H-M   'P 1'
#
loop_
_entity.id
_entity.type
_entity.pdbx_description
1 polymer ?
#
loop_
_entity_poly.entity_id
_entity_poly.type
_entity_poly.pdbx_seq_one_letter_code
_entity_poly.pdbx_strand_id
1 'polypeptide(L)'
;MTVVSTNDTNEISFYKNSQWIKAYALSMGAGTDVYHSFINKGDSSTWNVDKCNGAFCPNFFRHPILDFWSHLPIDEVKLVVYKNQTAVANIVFDGRNTTLESWFSHEKLKSSHWTDLTQRNEASFSIGQNWGRRFYVWSYEESCETDMGWMAITQMSWCDWEKNLPLPTILYSGKSSTTTFNEGLEIGDSMAIFIRLKP
;
A
#
# COMPACT_ATOMS: atom_id res chain seq x y z
N MET A 1 -1.44 56.07 -5.37
CA MET A 1 -0.80 54.88 -5.94
C MET A 1 -0.92 53.78 -4.89
N THR A 2 -2.05 53.09 -4.90
CA THR A 2 -2.44 52.10 -3.89
C THR A 2 -2.02 50.73 -4.40
N VAL A 3 -1.06 50.12 -3.72
CA VAL A 3 -0.63 48.75 -4.00
C VAL A 3 -1.75 47.82 -3.53
N VAL A 4 -2.44 47.21 -4.49
CA VAL A 4 -3.40 46.14 -4.27
C VAL A 4 -2.60 44.92 -3.83
N SER A 5 -2.69 44.54 -2.56
CA SER A 5 -2.22 43.23 -2.12
C SER A 5 -3.21 42.17 -2.61
N THR A 6 -2.84 41.44 -3.65
CA THR A 6 -3.53 40.23 -4.08
C THR A 6 -3.41 39.20 -2.96
N ASN A 7 -4.53 38.92 -2.29
CA ASN A 7 -4.65 37.75 -1.43
C ASN A 7 -4.47 36.51 -2.31
N ASP A 8 -3.35 35.79 -2.13
CA ASP A 8 -3.16 34.44 -2.64
C ASP A 8 -4.12 33.49 -1.92
N THR A 9 -5.34 33.38 -2.46
CA THR A 9 -6.40 32.49 -1.96
C THR A 9 -6.29 31.05 -2.47
N ASN A 10 -5.14 30.62 -2.99
CA ASN A 10 -5.03 29.33 -3.71
C ASN A 10 -4.17 28.24 -3.06
N GLU A 11 -3.64 28.42 -1.85
CA GLU A 11 -2.83 27.36 -1.20
C GLU A 11 -3.60 26.45 -0.21
N ILE A 12 -4.89 26.67 0.06
CA ILE A 12 -5.59 25.97 1.17
C ILE A 12 -6.59 24.89 0.69
N SER A 13 -6.74 24.63 -0.60
CA SER A 13 -7.77 23.68 -1.09
C SER A 13 -7.32 22.21 -1.19
N PHE A 14 -6.10 21.83 -0.80
CA PHE A 14 -5.63 20.43 -0.92
C PHE A 14 -5.89 19.53 0.30
N TYR A 15 -6.37 20.06 1.43
CA TYR A 15 -6.38 19.29 2.70
C TYR A 15 -7.75 19.11 3.40
N LYS A 16 -8.87 19.51 2.80
CA LYS A 16 -10.16 19.46 3.52
C LYS A 16 -11.31 18.82 2.74
N ASN A 17 -11.17 17.54 2.42
CA ASN A 17 -12.36 16.71 2.21
C ASN A 17 -12.24 15.23 2.63
N SER A 18 -11.11 14.81 3.16
CA SER A 18 -10.98 13.50 3.78
C SER A 18 -10.15 13.63 5.04
N GLN A 19 -10.60 13.01 6.13
CA GLN A 19 -9.81 12.86 7.37
C GLN A 19 -8.54 12.00 7.15
N TRP A 20 -8.28 11.55 5.92
CA TRP A 20 -7.19 10.67 5.54
C TRP A 20 -6.02 11.46 4.98
N ILE A 21 -4.84 11.24 5.55
CA ILE A 21 -3.56 11.75 5.07
C ILE A 21 -2.92 10.63 4.25
N LYS A 22 -2.67 10.87 2.96
CA LYS A 22 -1.88 9.94 2.14
C LYS A 22 -0.45 9.92 2.69
N ALA A 23 -0.01 8.77 3.18
CA ALA A 23 1.28 8.62 3.83
C ALA A 23 2.31 7.90 2.95
N TYR A 24 1.85 7.01 2.07
CA TYR A 24 2.70 6.30 1.13
C TYR A 24 1.93 5.93 -0.14
N ALA A 25 2.61 5.86 -1.28
CA ALA A 25 2.04 5.28 -2.50
C ALA A 25 3.16 4.76 -3.42
N LEU A 26 2.86 3.77 -4.25
CA LEU A 26 3.78 3.25 -5.27
C LEU A 26 3.02 2.88 -6.54
N SER A 27 3.74 2.86 -7.65
CA SER A 27 3.22 2.43 -8.96
C SER A 27 3.82 1.08 -9.33
N MET A 28 3.05 0.22 -9.99
CA MET A 28 3.59 -1.01 -10.56
C MET A 28 4.72 -0.69 -11.57
N GLY A 29 5.70 -1.58 -11.72
CA GLY A 29 6.75 -1.47 -12.73
C GLY A 29 7.79 -0.36 -12.52
N ALA A 30 7.63 0.48 -11.49
CA ALA A 30 8.46 1.67 -11.30
C ALA A 30 9.84 1.38 -10.69
N GLY A 31 10.17 0.10 -10.42
CA GLY A 31 11.47 -0.33 -9.91
C GLY A 31 11.70 0.00 -8.42
N THR A 32 10.64 0.30 -7.67
CA THR A 32 10.71 0.62 -6.25
C THR A 32 11.24 -0.56 -5.43
N ASP A 33 12.17 -0.28 -4.50
CA ASP A 33 12.39 -1.17 -3.36
C ASP A 33 11.27 -0.97 -2.34
N VAL A 34 10.19 -1.72 -2.45
CA VAL A 34 8.93 -1.50 -1.72
C VAL A 34 9.08 -1.58 -0.21
N TYR A 35 9.93 -2.47 0.32
CA TYR A 35 10.15 -2.56 1.77
C TYR A 35 10.90 -1.33 2.28
N HIS A 36 12.09 -1.09 1.71
CA HIS A 36 12.97 -0.01 2.16
C HIS A 36 12.34 1.36 1.91
N SER A 37 11.66 1.56 0.79
CA SER A 37 10.93 2.81 0.51
C SER A 37 9.76 3.07 1.46
N PHE A 38 9.24 2.05 2.14
CA PHE A 38 8.22 2.24 3.18
C PHE A 38 8.85 2.46 4.56
N ILE A 39 9.77 1.58 4.98
CA ILE A 39 10.29 1.54 6.35
C ILE A 39 11.45 2.49 6.62
N ASN A 40 12.24 2.88 5.61
CA ASN A 40 13.42 3.71 5.83
C ASN A 40 13.05 5.07 6.41
N LYS A 41 13.85 5.53 7.38
CA LYS A 41 13.78 6.87 7.96
C LYS A 41 14.91 7.72 7.42
N GLY A 42 14.68 9.02 7.23
CA GLY A 42 15.73 9.96 6.85
C GLY A 42 15.44 10.74 5.57
N ASP A 43 16.50 11.32 4.99
CA ASP A 43 16.38 12.30 3.92
C ASP A 43 15.89 11.67 2.60
N SER A 44 14.67 12.06 2.21
CA SER A 44 14.00 11.63 0.99
C SER A 44 14.68 12.12 -0.29
N SER A 45 15.62 13.07 -0.21
CA SER A 45 16.36 13.59 -1.37
C SER A 45 17.12 12.50 -2.14
N THR A 46 17.49 11.40 -1.46
CA THR A 46 18.25 10.29 -2.05
C THR A 46 17.38 9.20 -2.68
N TRP A 47 16.06 9.28 -2.52
CA TRP A 47 15.13 8.18 -2.80
C TRP A 47 14.61 8.12 -4.23
N ASN A 48 14.92 9.12 -5.06
CA ASN A 48 14.52 9.17 -6.47
C ASN A 48 13.01 8.94 -6.67
N VAL A 49 12.19 9.59 -5.84
CA VAL A 49 10.71 9.42 -5.79
C VAL A 49 10.03 9.77 -7.12
N ASP A 50 10.53 10.77 -7.83
CA ASP A 50 9.98 11.21 -9.12
C ASP A 50 10.53 10.43 -10.33
N LYS A 51 11.43 9.46 -10.11
CA LYS A 51 12.04 8.70 -11.20
C LYS A 51 10.99 7.83 -11.89
N CYS A 52 10.94 7.93 -13.20
CA CYS A 52 10.13 7.07 -14.06
C CYS A 52 10.94 5.85 -14.53
N ASN A 53 10.26 4.72 -14.72
CA ASN A 53 10.77 3.57 -15.45
C ASN A 53 9.90 3.31 -16.69
N GLY A 54 10.33 3.79 -17.85
CA GLY A 54 9.49 3.76 -19.06
C GLY A 54 8.21 4.57 -18.84
N ALA A 55 7.05 3.90 -18.94
CA ALA A 55 5.73 4.51 -18.71
C ALA A 55 5.28 4.49 -17.24
N PHE A 56 6.06 3.88 -16.34
CA PHE A 56 5.69 3.72 -14.93
C PHE A 56 6.24 4.89 -14.10
N CYS A 57 5.34 5.74 -13.60
CA CYS A 57 5.67 6.90 -12.75
C CYS A 57 4.50 7.24 -11.80
N PRO A 58 4.77 7.89 -10.66
CA PRO A 58 6.10 8.07 -10.05
C PRO A 58 6.62 6.73 -9.48
N ASN A 59 7.90 6.69 -9.06
CA ASN A 59 8.49 5.53 -8.40
C ASN A 59 7.69 5.18 -7.14
N PHE A 60 7.74 6.09 -6.16
CA PHE A 60 6.91 6.03 -4.98
C PHE A 60 6.77 7.42 -4.38
N PHE A 61 5.78 7.58 -3.53
CA PHE A 61 5.59 8.72 -2.65
C PHE A 61 5.71 8.23 -1.22
N ARG A 62 6.46 8.93 -0.38
CA ARG A 62 6.54 8.65 1.06
C ARG A 62 6.52 9.96 1.83
N HIS A 63 5.49 10.14 2.66
CA HIS A 63 5.34 11.34 3.46
C HIS A 63 6.23 11.24 4.73
N PRO A 64 7.00 12.28 5.11
CA PRO A 64 7.86 12.27 6.30
C PRO A 64 7.14 11.97 7.63
N ILE A 65 5.82 12.12 7.66
CA ILE A 65 4.96 11.76 8.81
C ILE A 65 5.18 10.31 9.29
N LEU A 66 5.55 9.39 8.38
CA LEU A 66 5.82 8.00 8.73
C LEU A 66 7.03 7.85 9.67
N ASP A 67 7.99 8.79 9.66
CA ASP A 67 9.15 8.75 10.56
C ASP A 67 8.76 9.01 12.02
N PHE A 68 7.62 9.66 12.21
CA PHE A 68 7.07 10.04 13.50
C PHE A 68 5.95 9.11 13.99
N TRP A 69 5.72 7.96 13.33
CA TRP A 69 4.60 7.05 13.60
C TRP A 69 4.31 6.82 15.09
N SER A 70 5.34 6.54 15.89
CA SER A 70 5.22 6.27 17.33
C SER A 70 4.73 7.45 18.17
N HIS A 71 4.76 8.67 17.63
CA HIS A 71 4.33 9.90 18.28
C HIS A 71 2.99 10.42 17.75
N LEU A 72 2.41 9.75 16.76
CA LEU A 72 1.17 10.19 16.13
C LEU A 72 -0.04 9.54 16.80
N PRO A 73 -1.14 10.29 17.01
CA PRO A 73 -2.39 9.72 17.50
C PRO A 73 -3.15 9.03 16.36
N ILE A 74 -2.56 8.02 15.74
CA ILE A 74 -3.18 7.30 14.62
C ILE A 74 -4.39 6.51 15.13
N ASP A 75 -5.53 6.75 14.48
CA ASP A 75 -6.79 6.05 14.74
C ASP A 75 -6.98 4.87 13.78
N GLU A 76 -6.79 5.12 12.48
CA GLU A 76 -6.91 4.09 11.44
C GLU A 76 -5.82 4.20 10.38
N VAL A 77 -5.51 3.07 9.76
CA VAL A 77 -4.66 2.97 8.58
C VAL A 77 -5.45 2.30 7.48
N LYS A 78 -5.37 2.82 6.26
CA LYS A 78 -6.09 2.28 5.10
C LYS A 78 -5.12 2.02 3.96
N LEU A 79 -5.09 0.78 3.48
CA LEU A 79 -4.41 0.41 2.24
C LEU A 79 -5.44 0.34 1.11
N VAL A 80 -5.12 0.91 -0.05
CA VAL A 80 -5.98 0.90 -1.24
C VAL A 80 -5.17 0.49 -2.47
N VAL A 81 -5.73 -0.41 -3.28
CA VAL A 81 -5.22 -0.76 -4.61
C VAL A 81 -6.09 -0.06 -5.66
N TYR A 82 -5.45 0.51 -6.67
CA TYR A 82 -6.09 1.21 -7.77
C TYR A 82 -5.83 0.52 -9.10
N LYS A 83 -6.85 0.51 -9.96
CA LYS A 83 -6.77 0.10 -11.36
C LYS A 83 -7.62 1.05 -12.20
N ASN A 84 -7.09 1.56 -13.30
CA ASN A 84 -7.74 2.59 -14.13
C ASN A 84 -8.27 3.76 -13.29
N GLN A 85 -7.44 4.27 -12.37
CA GLN A 85 -7.76 5.37 -11.45
C GLN A 85 -8.94 5.11 -10.49
N THR A 86 -9.43 3.87 -10.42
CA THR A 86 -10.54 3.45 -9.57
C THR A 86 -10.02 2.57 -8.44
N ALA A 87 -10.51 2.78 -7.21
CA ALA A 87 -10.18 1.90 -6.08
C ALA A 87 -10.84 0.53 -6.29
N VAL A 88 -10.03 -0.52 -6.44
CA VAL A 88 -10.50 -1.89 -6.71
C VAL A 88 -10.45 -2.79 -5.48
N ALA A 89 -9.55 -2.52 -4.54
CA ALA A 89 -9.50 -3.21 -3.26
C ALA A 89 -9.05 -2.25 -2.16
N ASN A 90 -9.53 -2.48 -0.93
CA ASN A 90 -9.07 -1.73 0.23
C ASN A 90 -9.15 -2.58 1.49
N ILE A 91 -8.27 -2.25 2.44
CA ILE A 91 -8.28 -2.82 3.80
C ILE A 91 -8.10 -1.67 4.78
N VAL A 92 -8.88 -1.68 5.86
CA VAL A 92 -8.78 -0.71 6.96
C VAL A 92 -8.34 -1.44 8.22
N PHE A 93 -7.38 -0.85 8.92
CA PHE A 93 -6.78 -1.35 10.14
C PHE A 93 -6.96 -0.36 11.29
N ASP A 94 -6.97 -0.88 12.51
CA ASP A 94 -6.81 -0.14 13.75
C ASP A 94 -5.35 0.33 13.86
N GLY A 95 -5.14 1.63 13.78
CA GLY A 95 -3.81 2.22 13.85
C GLY A 95 -3.31 2.42 15.28
N ARG A 96 -4.18 2.24 16.29
CA ARG A 96 -3.86 2.57 17.68
C ARG A 96 -2.86 1.58 18.26
N ASN A 97 -1.88 2.12 18.99
CA ASN A 97 -0.83 1.35 19.65
C ASN A 97 -0.08 0.42 18.66
N THR A 98 0.28 0.95 17.50
CA THR A 98 1.04 0.24 16.47
C THR A 98 2.37 0.95 16.20
N THR A 99 3.36 0.18 15.74
CA THR A 99 4.54 0.65 15.03
C THR A 99 4.30 0.70 13.52
N LEU A 100 5.21 1.34 12.78
CA LEU A 100 5.21 1.38 11.30
C LEU A 100 5.18 -0.02 10.66
N GLU A 101 5.60 -1.06 11.38
CA GLU A 101 5.63 -2.44 10.88
C GLU A 101 4.47 -3.30 11.41
N SER A 102 3.92 -3.01 12.60
CA SER A 102 2.92 -3.88 13.26
C SER A 102 1.46 -3.60 12.89
N TRP A 103 1.14 -2.44 12.30
CA TRP A 103 -0.24 -2.07 11.96
C TRP A 103 -0.84 -2.99 10.89
N PHE A 104 -0.01 -3.56 10.02
CA PHE A 104 -0.41 -4.46 8.96
C PHE A 104 -0.44 -5.90 9.48
N SER A 105 -1.45 -6.19 10.31
CA SER A 105 -1.64 -7.48 10.95
C SER A 105 -3.12 -7.85 11.01
N HIS A 106 -3.42 -9.16 11.07
CA HIS A 106 -4.80 -9.64 11.19
C HIS A 106 -5.47 -9.10 12.47
N GLU A 107 -4.74 -9.02 13.59
CA GLU A 107 -5.25 -8.48 14.87
C GLU A 107 -5.70 -7.02 14.78
N LYS A 108 -5.16 -6.27 13.82
CA LYS A 108 -5.51 -4.87 13.58
C LYS A 108 -6.56 -4.72 12.49
N LEU A 109 -7.03 -5.80 11.85
CA LEU A 109 -8.03 -5.71 10.78
C LEU A 109 -9.37 -5.18 11.30
N LYS A 110 -9.88 -4.09 10.69
CA LYS A 110 -11.22 -3.54 10.97
C LYS A 110 -12.23 -3.86 9.89
N SER A 111 -11.82 -3.73 8.63
CA SER A 111 -12.68 -4.03 7.47
C SER A 111 -11.84 -4.31 6.25
N SER A 112 -12.42 -5.05 5.29
CA SER A 112 -11.76 -5.41 4.04
C SER A 112 -12.77 -5.39 2.89
N HIS A 113 -12.29 -5.14 1.68
CA HIS A 113 -13.02 -5.41 0.44
C HIS A 113 -13.41 -6.89 0.30
N TRP A 114 -12.55 -7.78 0.80
CA TRP A 114 -12.79 -9.23 0.78
C TRP A 114 -13.57 -9.66 2.02
N THR A 115 -14.76 -10.23 1.81
CA THR A 115 -15.72 -10.55 2.87
C THR A 115 -15.24 -11.71 3.75
N ASP A 116 -14.51 -12.66 3.17
CA ASP A 116 -13.95 -13.82 3.86
C ASP A 116 -12.72 -13.48 4.72
N LEU A 117 -11.96 -12.42 4.39
CA LEU A 117 -10.75 -12.04 5.12
C LEU A 117 -11.03 -11.72 6.58
N THR A 118 -12.13 -11.01 6.87
CA THR A 118 -12.50 -10.65 8.26
C THR A 118 -12.99 -11.83 9.09
N GLN A 119 -13.34 -12.95 8.45
CA GLN A 119 -13.87 -14.14 9.10
C GLN A 119 -12.78 -15.21 9.32
N ARG A 120 -11.60 -15.02 8.73
CA ARG A 120 -10.56 -16.05 8.65
C ARG A 120 -9.44 -15.79 9.65
N ASN A 121 -9.51 -16.47 10.78
CA ASN A 121 -8.54 -16.34 11.88
C ASN A 121 -7.08 -16.68 11.51
N GLU A 122 -6.86 -17.44 10.43
CA GLU A 122 -5.54 -17.93 10.02
C GLU A 122 -4.88 -17.08 8.92
N ALA A 123 -5.49 -15.95 8.52
CA ALA A 123 -4.87 -15.08 7.54
C ALA A 123 -3.60 -14.43 8.10
N SER A 124 -2.43 -14.70 7.51
CA SER A 124 -1.21 -13.97 7.85
C SER A 124 -1.01 -12.72 6.99
N PHE A 125 -0.39 -11.74 7.63
CA PHE A 125 -0.09 -10.44 7.04
C PHE A 125 1.40 -10.19 7.22
N SER A 126 2.03 -9.63 6.22
CA SER A 126 3.39 -9.13 6.36
C SER A 126 3.71 -8.02 5.37
N ILE A 127 4.35 -6.96 5.86
CA ILE A 127 4.88 -5.88 5.01
C ILE A 127 6.08 -6.37 4.19
N GLY A 128 6.88 -7.28 4.75
CA GLY A 128 8.02 -7.87 4.08
C GLY A 128 8.28 -9.28 4.57
N GLN A 129 8.40 -10.23 3.64
CA GLN A 129 8.85 -11.59 3.92
C GLN A 129 10.12 -11.94 3.11
N ASN A 130 10.58 -13.17 3.31
CA ASN A 130 11.51 -13.84 2.41
C ASN A 130 10.92 -13.89 0.98
N TRP A 131 11.80 -14.04 -0.02
CA TRP A 131 11.44 -14.19 -1.44
C TRP A 131 10.78 -12.96 -2.10
N GLY A 132 11.03 -11.76 -1.58
CA GLY A 132 10.72 -10.50 -2.27
C GLY A 132 9.24 -10.18 -2.42
N ARG A 133 8.36 -10.85 -1.68
CA ARG A 133 6.95 -10.51 -1.52
C ARG A 133 6.78 -9.46 -0.42
N ARG A 134 5.98 -8.43 -0.70
CA ARG A 134 5.68 -7.28 0.18
C ARG A 134 4.19 -7.08 0.31
N PHE A 135 3.76 -6.47 1.42
CA PHE A 135 2.35 -6.22 1.74
C PHE A 135 1.46 -7.42 1.41
N TYR A 136 1.87 -8.58 1.92
CA TYR A 136 1.28 -9.86 1.59
C TYR A 136 0.13 -10.18 2.55
N VAL A 137 -1.02 -10.54 2.00
CA VAL A 137 -2.22 -10.99 2.72
C VAL A 137 -2.62 -12.34 2.17
N TRP A 138 -2.43 -13.37 2.98
CA TRP A 138 -2.46 -14.75 2.53
C TRP A 138 -3.37 -15.61 3.39
N SER A 139 -3.85 -16.71 2.83
CA SER A 139 -4.54 -17.70 3.63
C SER A 139 -3.62 -18.81 4.12
N TYR A 140 -2.74 -19.31 3.26
CA TYR A 140 -2.02 -20.57 3.45
C TYR A 140 -0.93 -20.74 2.37
N GLU A 141 0.30 -21.13 2.73
CA GLU A 141 1.32 -21.70 1.82
C GLU A 141 1.43 -23.18 2.13
N GLU A 142 1.34 -23.98 1.08
CA GLU A 142 2.12 -25.22 0.99
C GLU A 142 3.16 -25.13 -0.12
N SER A 143 2.83 -24.50 -1.25
CA SER A 143 3.69 -24.40 -2.43
C SER A 143 3.23 -23.31 -3.41
N CYS A 144 4.10 -22.94 -4.35
CA CYS A 144 3.75 -22.02 -5.44
C CYS A 144 2.46 -22.41 -6.19
N GLU A 145 2.18 -23.71 -6.35
CA GLU A 145 1.02 -24.22 -7.10
C GLU A 145 -0.30 -23.96 -6.36
N THR A 146 -0.25 -24.04 -5.03
CA THR A 146 -1.41 -23.93 -4.13
C THR A 146 -1.44 -22.62 -3.35
N ASP A 147 -0.56 -21.66 -3.68
CA ASP A 147 -0.54 -20.32 -3.06
C ASP A 147 -1.91 -19.65 -3.21
N MET A 148 -2.54 -19.35 -2.08
CA MET A 148 -3.85 -18.71 -2.01
C MET A 148 -3.82 -17.49 -1.10
N GLY A 149 -4.44 -16.41 -1.56
CA GLY A 149 -4.50 -15.18 -0.79
C GLY A 149 -5.39 -14.12 -1.40
N TRP A 150 -5.17 -12.91 -0.93
CA TRP A 150 -5.96 -11.73 -1.30
C TRP A 150 -5.12 -10.69 -2.01
N MET A 151 -3.88 -10.47 -1.58
CA MET A 151 -2.99 -9.52 -2.25
C MET A 151 -1.52 -9.80 -1.96
N ALA A 152 -0.68 -9.40 -2.89
CA ALA A 152 0.77 -9.43 -2.80
C ALA A 152 1.37 -8.30 -3.62
N ILE A 153 2.50 -7.75 -3.19
CA ILE A 153 3.36 -6.95 -4.05
C ILE A 153 4.64 -7.75 -4.31
N THR A 154 4.82 -8.23 -5.53
CA THR A 154 6.01 -9.01 -5.89
C THR A 154 7.12 -8.09 -6.40
N GLN A 155 8.34 -8.32 -5.92
CA GLN A 155 9.56 -7.64 -6.36
C GLN A 155 10.59 -8.59 -6.99
N MET A 156 10.28 -9.87 -7.10
CA MET A 156 11.12 -10.87 -7.74
C MET A 156 10.28 -12.05 -8.21
N SER A 157 10.78 -12.80 -9.17
CA SER A 157 10.06 -13.94 -9.71
C SER A 157 10.61 -15.25 -9.13
N TRP A 158 9.84 -15.91 -8.28
CA TRP A 158 10.13 -17.26 -7.79
C TRP A 158 9.10 -18.27 -8.32
N CYS A 159 7.83 -17.99 -8.09
CA CYS A 159 6.72 -18.80 -8.59
C CYS A 159 6.35 -18.42 -10.02
N ASP A 160 5.66 -19.33 -10.74
CA ASP A 160 5.23 -19.08 -12.11
C ASP A 160 4.30 -17.87 -12.21
N TRP A 161 3.42 -17.67 -11.24
CA TRP A 161 2.54 -16.50 -11.15
C TRP A 161 3.29 -15.16 -10.94
N GLU A 162 4.59 -15.18 -10.64
CA GLU A 162 5.43 -13.98 -10.50
C GLU A 162 6.30 -13.71 -11.73
N LYS A 163 6.35 -14.63 -12.70
CA LYS A 163 7.26 -14.54 -13.86
C LYS A 163 6.74 -13.57 -14.92
N ASN A 164 7.68 -12.91 -15.59
CA ASN A 164 7.43 -12.01 -16.72
C ASN A 164 6.53 -10.79 -16.40
N LEU A 165 6.50 -10.36 -15.14
CA LEU A 165 5.74 -9.19 -14.70
C LEU A 165 6.66 -7.96 -14.55
N PRO A 166 6.15 -6.73 -14.78
CA PRO A 166 6.89 -5.51 -14.49
C PRO A 166 6.98 -5.27 -12.96
N LEU A 167 8.20 -5.14 -12.44
CA LEU A 167 8.44 -5.10 -10.99
C LEU A 167 8.56 -3.67 -10.42
N PRO A 168 8.03 -3.39 -9.21
CA PRO A 168 7.17 -4.27 -8.43
C PRO A 168 5.80 -4.47 -9.10
N THR A 169 5.14 -5.61 -8.92
CA THR A 169 3.77 -5.83 -9.41
C THR A 169 2.81 -5.93 -8.25
N ILE A 170 1.72 -5.18 -8.31
CA ILE A 170 0.64 -5.25 -7.31
C ILE A 170 -0.36 -6.28 -7.79
N LEU A 171 -0.46 -7.39 -7.07
CA LEU A 171 -1.36 -8.49 -7.35
C LEU A 171 -2.48 -8.51 -6.32
N TYR A 172 -3.71 -8.73 -6.75
CA TYR A 172 -4.86 -8.83 -5.86
C TYR A 172 -5.93 -9.79 -6.40
N SER A 173 -6.75 -10.34 -5.50
CA SER A 173 -7.93 -11.12 -5.88
C SER A 173 -9.02 -10.19 -6.40
N GLY A 174 -9.40 -10.35 -7.67
CA GLY A 174 -10.53 -9.63 -8.29
C GLY A 174 -11.91 -10.08 -7.81
N LYS A 175 -11.98 -11.16 -7.01
CA LYS A 175 -13.20 -11.65 -6.37
C LYS A 175 -13.42 -10.93 -5.04
N SER A 176 -14.61 -11.04 -4.46
CA SER A 176 -14.88 -10.63 -3.08
C SER A 176 -14.30 -11.58 -2.02
N SER A 177 -13.48 -12.55 -2.42
CA SER A 177 -12.87 -13.58 -1.57
C SER A 177 -11.41 -13.87 -1.96
N THR A 178 -10.74 -14.78 -1.25
CA THR A 178 -9.46 -15.38 -1.68
C THR A 178 -9.51 -15.94 -3.11
N THR A 179 -8.33 -15.99 -3.75
CA THR A 179 -8.09 -16.65 -5.04
C THR A 179 -6.75 -17.38 -5.03
N THR A 180 -6.67 -18.50 -5.75
CA THR A 180 -5.42 -19.20 -6.08
C THR A 180 -4.59 -18.37 -7.04
N PHE A 181 -3.32 -18.15 -6.70
CA PHE A 181 -2.49 -17.19 -7.41
C PHE A 181 -2.17 -17.54 -8.85
N ASN A 182 -1.98 -18.83 -9.15
CA ASN A 182 -1.80 -19.29 -10.53
C ASN A 182 -3.06 -19.21 -11.40
N GLU A 183 -4.24 -19.00 -10.80
CA GLU A 183 -5.51 -19.19 -11.50
C GLU A 183 -6.30 -17.90 -11.74
N GLY A 184 -6.01 -16.80 -11.05
CA GLY A 184 -6.90 -15.64 -11.16
C GLY A 184 -6.54 -14.36 -10.40
N LEU A 185 -5.26 -14.07 -10.19
CA LEU A 185 -4.88 -12.74 -9.71
C LEU A 185 -5.07 -11.68 -10.79
N GLU A 186 -5.51 -10.50 -10.36
CA GLU A 186 -5.50 -9.29 -11.16
C GLU A 186 -4.31 -8.41 -10.79
N ILE A 187 -3.90 -7.56 -11.74
CA ILE A 187 -2.81 -6.60 -11.58
C ILE A 187 -3.41 -5.20 -11.33
N GLY A 188 -2.94 -4.53 -10.29
CA GLY A 188 -3.23 -3.14 -9.97
C GLY A 188 -2.15 -2.19 -10.48
N ASP A 189 -2.54 -0.96 -10.83
CA ASP A 189 -1.65 0.06 -11.38
C ASP A 189 -0.86 0.77 -10.27
N SER A 190 -1.50 1.00 -9.11
CA SER A 190 -0.88 1.66 -7.97
C SER A 190 -1.49 1.23 -6.64
N MET A 191 -0.74 1.40 -5.57
CA MET A 191 -1.17 1.17 -4.19
C MET A 191 -0.90 2.43 -3.37
N ALA A 192 -1.80 2.77 -2.45
CA ALA A 192 -1.59 3.86 -1.51
C ALA A 192 -1.99 3.48 -0.08
N ILE A 193 -1.27 4.03 0.87
CA ILE A 193 -1.52 3.92 2.30
C ILE A 193 -1.89 5.30 2.83
N PHE A 194 -2.98 5.34 3.58
CA PHE A 194 -3.51 6.53 4.23
C PHE A 194 -3.56 6.30 5.74
N ILE A 195 -3.31 7.36 6.50
CA ILE A 195 -3.52 7.36 7.95
C ILE A 195 -4.62 8.36 8.31
N ARG A 196 -5.43 8.02 9.31
CA ARG A 196 -6.37 8.94 9.95
C ARG A 196 -5.90 9.17 11.37
N LEU A 197 -5.73 10.43 11.74
CA LEU A 197 -5.42 10.82 13.12
C LEU A 197 -6.70 10.98 13.92
N LYS A 198 -6.63 10.76 15.24
CA LYS A 198 -7.72 11.15 16.14
C LYS A 198 -7.98 12.66 16.03
N PRO A 199 -9.24 13.09 16.10
CA PRO A 199 -9.60 14.51 16.20
C PRO A 199 -8.94 15.20 17.40
#